data_AF-A0A4V1J0Z2-F1
#
_entry.id   AF-A0A4V1J0Z2-F1
#
_cell.length_a   1.000
_cell.length_b   1.000
_cell.length_c   1.000
_cell.angle_alpha   90.00
_cell.angle_beta   90.00
_cell.angle_gamma   90.00
#
_symmetry.space_group_name_H-M   'P 1'
#
loop_
_entity.id
_entity.type
_entity.pdbx_description
1 polymer ?
#
loop_
_entity_poly.entity_id
_entity_poly.type
_entity_poly.pdbx_seq_one_letter_code
_entity_poly.pdbx_strand_id
1 'polypeptide(L)'
;MLQGRDENKLVNTDKESQLFAPQGSFYKDIAEKMVETGVCVDLFLFPNAPVDLATIGTVAGTTGGDTLFYPNFAAPKDGYRFQEDLKRLLQREFGFEGVMRIRCSDGLRVVEHFGNFHMRNATDVELAGIDSEKALAVQLGHTGALDEKLNCVFQCALLYTRSDGQRRIRVHNLSVPATSVMGNLFRYADMDTCVNYLLKAAMAEAMTTSLKSVGDQLTDKCVRVLAAYRKHCAAASSPGQYFGVDTLEAIDASMTTIPHVDSPLSHKLQAIVAYIQSRRARHLALRIVRQQLDPSEMEFAALLVEDKNNDHMSYVDYLCHVHRQIQTEVSTT
;
A
#
# COMPACT_ATOMS: atom_id res chain seq x y z
N MET A 1 9.73 -4.65 -30.01
CA MET A 1 8.43 -4.04 -29.65
C MET A 1 7.77 -4.95 -28.62
N LEU A 2 7.12 -4.38 -27.62
CA LEU A 2 6.32 -5.16 -26.67
C LEU A 2 5.11 -5.75 -27.39
N GLN A 3 4.81 -7.01 -27.10
CA GLN A 3 3.64 -7.68 -27.68
C GLN A 3 2.42 -7.45 -26.80
N GLY A 4 1.23 -7.45 -27.40
CA GLY A 4 -0.02 -7.43 -26.62
C GLY A 4 -0.14 -8.69 -25.76
N ARG A 5 -0.59 -8.54 -24.52
CA ARG A 5 -0.88 -9.67 -23.63
C ARG A 5 -2.31 -10.14 -23.87
N ASP A 6 -2.55 -11.45 -23.87
CA ASP A 6 -3.89 -12.02 -23.98
C ASP A 6 -4.52 -12.12 -22.57
N GLU A 7 -5.01 -10.98 -22.07
CA GLU A 7 -5.49 -10.82 -20.69
C GLU A 7 -6.62 -11.80 -20.35
N ASN A 8 -7.56 -12.00 -21.27
CA ASN A 8 -8.73 -12.86 -21.08
C ASN A 8 -8.37 -14.33 -20.83
N LYS A 9 -7.18 -14.79 -21.27
CA LYS A 9 -6.71 -16.17 -21.03
C LYS A 9 -5.98 -16.35 -19.71
N LEU A 10 -5.56 -15.25 -19.07
CA LEU A 10 -4.67 -15.28 -17.91
C LEU A 10 -5.37 -14.87 -16.62
N VAL A 11 -6.35 -13.97 -16.69
CA VAL A 11 -7.13 -13.50 -15.53
C VAL A 11 -7.82 -14.68 -14.84
N ASN A 12 -7.79 -14.72 -13.50
CA ASN A 12 -8.36 -15.78 -12.67
C ASN A 12 -7.78 -17.20 -12.92
N THR A 13 -6.56 -17.30 -13.47
CA THR A 13 -5.86 -18.57 -13.65
C THR A 13 -4.60 -18.63 -12.79
N ASP A 14 -4.01 -19.82 -12.63
CA ASP A 14 -2.70 -19.97 -11.96
C ASP A 14 -1.55 -19.25 -12.71
N LYS A 15 -1.79 -18.83 -13.95
CA LYS A 15 -0.83 -18.09 -14.77
C LYS A 15 -1.07 -16.57 -14.75
N GLU A 16 -1.98 -16.08 -13.92
CA GLU A 16 -2.30 -14.65 -13.80
C GLU A 16 -1.07 -13.80 -13.43
N SER A 17 -0.12 -14.34 -12.65
CA SER A 17 1.15 -13.68 -12.32
C SER A 17 1.97 -13.28 -13.55
N GLN A 18 1.77 -13.97 -14.70
CA GLN A 18 2.41 -13.60 -15.97
C GLN A 18 1.94 -12.25 -16.50
N LEU A 19 0.77 -11.72 -16.08
CA LEU A 19 0.32 -10.38 -16.44
C LEU A 19 1.14 -9.28 -15.76
N PHE A 20 1.71 -9.57 -14.59
CA PHE A 20 2.48 -8.62 -13.80
C PHE A 20 3.99 -8.73 -14.05
N ALA A 21 4.46 -9.87 -14.58
CA ALA A 21 5.87 -10.04 -14.93
C ALA A 21 6.26 -9.20 -16.18
N PRO A 22 7.44 -8.55 -16.20
CA PRO A 22 7.92 -7.84 -17.38
C PRO A 22 8.20 -8.78 -18.56
N GLN A 23 7.95 -8.31 -19.78
CA GLN A 23 8.29 -9.03 -21.02
C GLN A 23 9.79 -8.89 -21.32
N GLY A 24 10.49 -10.03 -21.34
CA GLY A 24 11.93 -10.08 -21.60
C GLY A 24 12.77 -9.43 -20.49
N SER A 25 14.10 -9.46 -20.66
CA SER A 25 15.03 -8.94 -19.65
C SER A 25 15.40 -7.47 -19.86
N PHE A 26 15.23 -6.92 -21.07
CA PHE A 26 15.76 -5.60 -21.46
C PHE A 26 15.44 -4.48 -20.44
N TYR A 27 14.18 -4.36 -20.02
CA TYR A 27 13.75 -3.31 -19.08
C TYR A 27 14.28 -3.51 -17.67
N LYS A 28 14.48 -4.76 -17.26
CA LYS A 28 15.15 -5.08 -15.99
C LYS A 28 16.64 -4.76 -16.07
N ASP A 29 17.32 -5.25 -17.11
CA ASP A 29 18.76 -5.07 -17.31
C ASP A 29 19.16 -3.60 -17.43
N ILE A 30 18.35 -2.77 -18.11
CA ILE A 30 18.61 -1.33 -18.20
C ILE A 30 18.34 -0.61 -16.88
N ALA A 31 17.31 -1.02 -16.14
CA ALA A 31 16.98 -0.41 -14.85
C ALA A 31 18.07 -0.71 -13.80
N GLU A 32 18.62 -1.93 -13.81
CA GLU A 32 19.76 -2.29 -12.96
C GLU A 32 20.96 -1.38 -13.27
N LYS A 33 21.35 -1.22 -14.54
CA LYS A 33 22.40 -0.28 -14.98
C LYS A 33 22.14 1.17 -14.57
N MET A 34 20.88 1.61 -14.63
CA MET A 34 20.48 2.94 -14.19
C MET A 34 20.70 3.12 -12.69
N VAL A 35 20.39 2.11 -11.88
CA VAL A 35 20.71 2.14 -10.44
C VAL A 35 22.21 2.23 -10.20
N GLU A 36 23.04 1.46 -10.93
CA GLU A 36 24.50 1.51 -10.76
C GLU A 36 25.10 2.89 -11.12
N THR A 37 24.43 3.62 -12.00
CA THR A 37 24.86 4.94 -12.49
C THR A 37 24.13 6.09 -11.80
N GLY A 38 23.29 5.82 -10.80
CA GLY A 38 22.56 6.86 -10.05
C GLY A 38 21.42 7.52 -10.82
N VAL A 39 20.91 6.89 -11.88
CA VAL A 39 19.83 7.41 -12.72
C VAL A 39 18.46 6.92 -12.22
N CYS A 40 17.64 7.85 -11.75
CA CYS A 40 16.24 7.61 -11.39
C CYS A 40 15.31 7.94 -12.57
N VAL A 41 14.26 7.14 -12.78
CA VAL A 41 13.29 7.37 -13.86
C VAL A 41 11.88 7.48 -13.31
N ASP A 42 11.28 8.66 -13.47
CA ASP A 42 9.84 8.87 -13.29
C ASP A 42 9.13 8.79 -14.66
N LEU A 43 8.01 8.07 -14.75
CA LEU A 43 7.26 7.83 -15.99
C LEU A 43 5.88 8.49 -15.93
N PHE A 44 5.62 9.44 -16.84
CA PHE A 44 4.28 9.96 -17.11
C PHE A 44 3.72 9.29 -18.36
N LEU A 45 2.63 8.54 -18.22
CA LEU A 45 2.04 7.72 -19.28
C LEU A 45 0.64 8.24 -19.65
N PHE A 46 0.45 8.49 -20.95
CA PHE A 46 -0.80 9.03 -21.51
C PHE A 46 -1.39 8.09 -22.58
N PRO A 47 -1.70 6.83 -22.25
CA PRO A 47 -2.15 5.88 -23.26
C PRO A 47 -3.58 6.19 -23.73
N ASN A 48 -3.79 6.06 -25.04
CA ASN A 48 -5.11 6.01 -25.69
C ASN A 48 -5.44 4.60 -26.23
N ALA A 49 -4.58 3.63 -25.95
CA ALA A 49 -4.67 2.21 -26.31
C ALA A 49 -3.95 1.38 -25.24
N PRO A 50 -4.18 0.05 -25.16
CA PRO A 50 -3.52 -0.81 -24.19
C PRO A 50 -1.99 -0.66 -24.23
N VAL A 51 -1.39 -0.46 -23.06
CA VAL A 51 0.06 -0.33 -22.89
C VAL A 51 0.52 -1.30 -21.81
N ASP A 52 1.64 -1.97 -22.06
CA ASP A 52 2.19 -2.96 -21.12
C ASP A 52 2.92 -2.30 -19.95
N LEU A 53 2.12 -1.81 -18.99
CA LEU A 53 2.58 -1.11 -17.79
C LEU A 53 3.51 -1.97 -16.92
N ALA A 54 3.24 -3.28 -16.83
CA ALA A 54 4.05 -4.21 -16.07
C ALA A 54 5.51 -4.21 -16.56
N THR A 55 5.71 -4.15 -17.87
CA THR A 55 7.06 -4.12 -18.45
C THR A 55 7.71 -2.75 -18.34
N ILE A 56 7.05 -1.70 -18.83
CA ILE A 56 7.67 -0.35 -18.88
C ILE A 56 7.82 0.27 -17.48
N GLY A 57 6.88 0.00 -16.58
CA GLY A 57 6.88 0.50 -15.20
C GLY A 57 7.97 -0.13 -14.33
N THR A 58 8.55 -1.27 -14.76
CA THR A 58 9.68 -1.90 -14.07
C THR A 58 10.84 -0.94 -13.90
N VAL A 59 11.14 -0.10 -14.90
CA VAL A 59 12.27 0.86 -14.83
C VAL A 59 12.06 1.88 -13.71
N ALA A 60 10.86 2.46 -13.63
CA ALA A 60 10.54 3.39 -12.55
C ALA A 60 10.55 2.68 -11.19
N GLY A 61 9.93 1.50 -11.09
CA GLY A 61 9.91 0.73 -9.84
C GLY A 61 11.32 0.38 -9.31
N THR A 62 12.19 -0.13 -10.18
CA THR A 62 13.55 -0.56 -9.80
C THR A 62 14.47 0.62 -9.50
N THR A 63 14.37 1.72 -10.24
CA THR A 63 15.23 2.91 -10.02
C THR A 63 14.79 3.77 -8.84
N GLY A 64 13.66 3.44 -8.20
CA GLY A 64 13.07 4.26 -7.16
C GLY A 64 12.38 5.49 -7.74
N GLY A 65 11.81 5.43 -8.93
CA GLY A 65 10.92 6.46 -9.47
C GLY A 65 9.44 6.14 -9.24
N ASP A 66 8.59 6.91 -9.93
CA ASP A 66 7.14 6.82 -9.94
C ASP A 66 6.61 6.55 -11.33
N THR A 67 5.53 5.77 -11.41
CA THR A 67 4.75 5.61 -12.64
C THR A 67 3.40 6.29 -12.47
N LEU A 68 3.18 7.39 -13.21
CA LEU A 68 1.95 8.17 -13.23
C LEU A 68 1.16 7.86 -14.50
N PHE A 69 -0.08 7.40 -14.32
CA PHE A 69 -0.91 6.87 -15.40
C PHE A 69 -2.15 7.75 -15.64
N TYR A 70 -2.28 8.23 -16.88
CA TYR A 70 -3.35 9.12 -17.36
C TYR A 70 -4.04 8.50 -18.59
N PRO A 71 -4.95 7.53 -18.38
CA PRO A 71 -5.61 6.85 -19.49
C PRO A 71 -6.59 7.79 -20.19
N ASN A 72 -6.62 7.74 -21.53
CA ASN A 72 -7.49 8.56 -22.38
C ASN A 72 -7.43 10.06 -22.03
N PHE A 73 -6.19 10.56 -21.85
CA PHE A 73 -5.94 11.92 -21.42
C PHE A 73 -6.63 12.96 -22.31
N ALA A 74 -7.39 13.85 -21.68
CA ALA A 74 -7.96 15.02 -22.32
C ALA A 74 -7.55 16.28 -21.55
N ALA A 75 -6.84 17.21 -22.19
CA ALA A 75 -6.30 18.40 -21.54
C ALA A 75 -7.34 19.21 -20.72
N PRO A 76 -8.59 19.42 -21.17
CA PRO A 76 -9.60 20.13 -20.37
C PRO A 76 -10.01 19.42 -19.08
N LYS A 77 -9.85 18.08 -19.01
CA LYS A 77 -10.26 17.24 -17.89
C LYS A 77 -9.09 16.92 -16.97
N ASP A 78 -7.98 16.47 -17.55
CA ASP A 78 -6.85 15.86 -16.82
C ASP A 78 -5.64 16.80 -16.73
N GLY A 79 -5.63 17.92 -17.49
CA GLY A 79 -4.49 18.84 -17.57
C GLY A 79 -4.10 19.44 -16.23
N TYR A 80 -5.07 19.77 -15.38
CA TYR A 80 -4.81 20.28 -14.04
C TYR A 80 -4.12 19.24 -13.15
N ARG A 81 -4.64 18.01 -13.13
CA ARG A 81 -4.03 16.90 -12.38
C ARG A 81 -2.59 16.66 -12.82
N PHE A 82 -2.35 16.56 -14.13
CA PHE A 82 -1.01 16.39 -14.68
C PHE A 82 -0.07 17.53 -14.28
N GLN A 83 -0.53 18.78 -14.38
CA GLN A 83 0.26 19.94 -14.01
C GLN A 83 0.66 19.91 -12.52
N GLU A 84 -0.27 19.56 -11.63
CA GLU A 84 -0.01 19.48 -10.19
C GLU A 84 0.92 18.31 -9.83
N ASP A 85 0.70 17.14 -10.44
CA ASP A 85 1.60 16.00 -10.28
C ASP A 85 3.02 16.32 -10.78
N LEU A 86 3.16 17.01 -11.91
CA LEU A 86 4.45 17.45 -12.45
C LEU A 86 5.13 18.48 -11.54
N LYS A 87 4.40 19.51 -11.09
CA LYS A 87 4.94 20.51 -10.15
C LYS A 87 5.45 19.83 -8.88
N ARG A 88 4.66 18.93 -8.31
CA ARG A 88 5.01 18.22 -7.09
C ARG A 88 6.27 17.38 -7.26
N LEU A 89 6.37 16.66 -8.37
CA LEU A 89 7.54 15.85 -8.68
C LEU A 89 8.82 16.69 -8.79
N LEU A 90 8.72 17.89 -9.37
CA LEU A 90 9.84 18.83 -9.50
C LEU A 90 10.18 19.57 -8.19
N GLN A 91 9.25 19.64 -7.25
CA GLN A 91 9.40 20.44 -6.02
C GLN A 91 9.68 19.60 -4.76
N ARG A 92 9.39 18.29 -4.77
CA ARG A 92 9.63 17.41 -3.64
C ARG A 92 11.11 17.32 -3.29
N GLU A 93 11.42 17.09 -2.01
CA GLU A 93 12.79 16.82 -1.60
C GLU A 93 13.26 15.52 -2.24
N PHE A 94 14.47 15.52 -2.81
CA PHE A 94 15.02 14.40 -3.55
C PHE A 94 16.48 14.14 -3.18
N GLY A 95 16.83 12.86 -3.05
CA GLY A 95 18.17 12.35 -2.85
C GLY A 95 18.57 11.38 -3.95
N PHE A 96 19.85 11.42 -4.34
CA PHE A 96 20.44 10.65 -5.42
C PHE A 96 21.38 9.57 -4.88
N GLU A 97 21.58 8.49 -5.64
CA GLU A 97 22.57 7.43 -5.34
C GLU A 97 22.48 6.92 -3.89
N GLY A 98 21.25 6.68 -3.46
CA GLY A 98 20.90 6.25 -2.12
C GLY A 98 21.29 4.79 -1.88
N VAL A 99 21.90 4.53 -0.72
CA VAL A 99 22.04 3.19 -0.17
C VAL A 99 21.46 3.22 1.25
N MET A 100 20.40 2.46 1.46
CA MET A 100 19.74 2.33 2.75
C MET A 100 20.06 0.97 3.37
N ARG A 101 20.36 0.99 4.67
CA ARG A 101 20.55 -0.23 5.46
C ARG A 101 19.76 -0.15 6.75
N ILE A 102 18.98 -1.20 7.00
CA ILE A 102 18.24 -1.39 8.23
C ILE A 102 19.00 -2.36 9.14
N ARG A 103 19.20 -1.97 10.39
CA ARG A 103 19.79 -2.78 11.45
C ARG A 103 18.81 -2.94 12.59
N CYS A 104 18.88 -4.06 13.28
CA CYS A 104 18.11 -4.36 14.49
C CYS A 104 19.05 -4.90 15.57
N SER A 105 18.64 -4.77 16.83
CA SER A 105 19.33 -5.34 17.99
C SER A 105 19.35 -6.87 17.97
N ASP A 106 20.18 -7.46 18.81
CA ASP A 106 20.34 -8.91 18.95
C ASP A 106 19.00 -9.62 19.23
N GLY A 107 18.88 -10.85 18.73
CA GLY A 107 17.65 -11.64 18.78
C GLY A 107 16.66 -11.34 17.65
N LEU A 108 16.92 -10.30 16.84
CA LEU A 108 16.17 -9.98 15.64
C LEU A 108 17.04 -10.06 14.37
N ARG A 109 16.39 -10.22 13.22
CA ARG A 109 16.98 -10.02 11.90
C ARG A 109 16.00 -9.33 10.97
N VAL A 110 16.55 -8.63 9.98
CA VAL A 110 15.80 -8.22 8.79
C VAL A 110 15.62 -9.45 7.90
N VAL A 111 14.38 -9.74 7.50
CA VAL A 111 14.02 -10.90 6.68
C VAL A 111 13.85 -10.47 5.23
N GLU A 112 13.04 -9.44 4.99
CA GLU A 112 12.65 -9.04 3.64
C GLU A 112 12.33 -7.54 3.59
N HIS A 113 12.43 -6.96 2.40
CA HIS A 113 12.17 -5.54 2.14
C HIS A 113 11.08 -5.43 1.07
N PHE A 114 10.23 -4.41 1.16
CA PHE A 114 9.15 -4.17 0.22
C PHE A 114 9.05 -2.68 -0.16
N GLY A 115 9.01 -2.42 -1.47
CA GLY A 115 8.94 -1.06 -2.02
C GLY A 115 9.62 -0.95 -3.38
N ASN A 116 9.75 0.28 -3.86
CA ASN A 116 10.42 0.59 -5.12
C ASN A 116 11.91 0.83 -4.87
N PHE A 117 12.74 -0.18 -5.15
CA PHE A 117 14.18 -0.13 -5.02
C PHE A 117 14.83 -1.29 -5.79
N HIS A 118 16.15 -1.32 -5.80
CA HIS A 118 16.94 -2.45 -6.26
C HIS A 118 17.78 -3.01 -5.10
N MET A 119 18.08 -4.30 -5.14
CA MET A 119 18.93 -4.98 -4.15
C MET A 119 19.82 -6.00 -4.87
N ARG A 120 21.13 -5.80 -4.82
CA ARG A 120 22.11 -6.82 -5.31
C ARG A 120 22.42 -7.89 -4.27
N ASN A 121 22.27 -7.52 -3.01
CA ASN A 121 22.47 -8.39 -1.85
C ASN A 121 21.23 -8.32 -0.94
N ALA A 122 21.16 -9.16 0.09
CA ALA A 122 19.97 -9.25 0.94
C ALA A 122 19.86 -8.12 1.99
N THR A 123 20.84 -7.22 2.10
CA THR A 123 20.97 -6.29 3.24
C THR A 123 20.91 -4.81 2.88
N ASP A 124 21.44 -4.44 1.71
CA ASP A 124 21.57 -3.05 1.30
C ASP A 124 20.54 -2.76 0.20
N VAL A 125 19.71 -1.76 0.47
CA VAL A 125 18.69 -1.27 -0.45
C VAL A 125 19.28 -0.14 -1.29
N GLU A 126 19.44 -0.39 -2.59
CA GLU A 126 19.97 0.57 -3.57
C GLU A 126 18.82 1.35 -4.21
N LEU A 127 18.94 2.68 -4.18
CA LEU A 127 17.95 3.63 -4.64
C LEU A 127 18.65 4.62 -5.58
N ALA A 128 18.38 4.57 -6.88
CA ALA A 128 18.93 5.58 -7.78
C ALA A 128 18.40 6.96 -7.39
N GLY A 129 17.12 7.03 -7.05
CA GLY A 129 16.45 8.17 -6.44
C GLY A 129 15.60 7.80 -5.24
N ILE A 130 15.55 8.70 -4.25
CA ILE A 130 14.60 8.64 -3.14
C ILE A 130 14.05 10.03 -2.86
N ASP A 131 12.74 10.13 -2.69
CA ASP A 131 12.06 11.38 -2.38
C ASP A 131 11.31 11.31 -1.05
N SER A 132 10.82 12.46 -0.59
CA SER A 132 10.12 12.62 0.69
C SER A 132 8.81 11.82 0.82
N GLU A 133 8.28 11.27 -0.27
CA GLU A 133 6.98 10.58 -0.30
C GLU A 133 7.12 9.06 -0.39
N LYS A 134 8.32 8.56 -0.66
CA LYS A 134 8.57 7.12 -0.70
C LYS A 134 8.57 6.52 0.69
N ALA A 135 7.95 5.36 0.79
CA ALA A 135 7.93 4.55 1.99
C ALA A 135 8.29 3.10 1.65
N LEU A 136 9.27 2.56 2.36
CA LEU A 136 9.65 1.15 2.31
C LEU A 136 9.07 0.43 3.52
N ALA A 137 8.74 -0.85 3.38
CA ALA A 137 8.41 -1.71 4.50
C ALA A 137 9.47 -2.80 4.65
N VAL A 138 9.71 -3.25 5.88
CA VAL A 138 10.72 -4.25 6.19
C VAL A 138 10.11 -5.29 7.11
N GLN A 139 10.19 -6.56 6.72
CA GLN A 139 9.83 -7.68 7.58
C GLN A 139 10.98 -7.99 8.53
N LEU A 140 10.64 -8.13 9.81
CA LEU A 140 11.56 -8.56 10.85
C LEU A 140 11.24 -9.99 11.26
N GLY A 141 12.25 -10.72 11.72
CA GLY A 141 12.11 -12.08 12.24
C GLY A 141 12.96 -12.30 13.48
N HIS A 142 12.56 -13.25 14.30
CA HIS A 142 13.32 -13.65 15.49
C HIS A 142 14.46 -14.59 15.10
N THR A 143 15.67 -14.28 15.57
CA THR A 143 16.83 -15.20 15.56
C THR A 143 17.03 -15.89 16.91
N GLY A 144 16.45 -15.33 17.98
CA GLY A 144 16.49 -15.89 19.33
C GLY A 144 15.45 -15.25 20.24
N ALA A 145 15.48 -15.61 21.52
CA ALA A 145 14.66 -14.97 22.55
C ALA A 145 15.12 -13.52 22.77
N LEU A 146 14.17 -12.63 23.03
CA LEU A 146 14.44 -11.23 23.36
C LEU A 146 14.49 -11.07 24.89
N ASP A 147 15.43 -10.27 25.38
CA ASP A 147 15.49 -9.91 26.80
C ASP A 147 14.49 -8.76 27.08
N GLU A 148 13.43 -9.04 27.84
CA GLU A 148 12.42 -8.04 28.21
C GLU A 148 12.96 -6.88 29.07
N LYS A 149 14.15 -7.02 29.65
CA LYS A 149 14.82 -5.92 30.36
C LYS A 149 15.47 -4.92 29.41
N LEU A 150 15.69 -5.31 28.15
CA LEU A 150 16.30 -4.49 27.11
C LEU A 150 15.23 -4.06 26.11
N ASN A 151 15.42 -2.87 25.55
CA ASN A 151 14.62 -2.45 24.40
C ASN A 151 15.16 -3.09 23.12
N CYS A 152 14.24 -3.46 22.23
CA CYS A 152 14.56 -3.73 20.84
C CYS A 152 14.87 -2.40 20.16
N VAL A 153 16.04 -2.30 19.54
CA VAL A 153 16.47 -1.07 18.85
C VAL A 153 16.59 -1.34 17.36
N PHE A 154 16.10 -0.39 16.57
CA PHE A 154 16.15 -0.38 15.13
C PHE A 154 16.87 0.88 14.66
N GLN A 155 17.71 0.72 13.64
CA GLN A 155 18.38 1.84 13.00
C GLN A 155 18.25 1.71 11.49
N CYS A 156 17.61 2.71 10.88
CA CYS A 156 17.64 2.92 9.44
C CYS A 156 18.70 3.98 9.13
N ALA A 157 19.71 3.62 8.34
CA ALA A 157 20.73 4.54 7.86
C ALA A 157 20.64 4.64 6.33
N LEU A 158 20.41 5.85 5.82
CA LEU A 158 20.40 6.18 4.40
C LEU A 158 21.61 7.05 4.08
N LEU A 159 22.54 6.50 3.31
CA LEU A 159 23.63 7.25 2.68
C LEU A 159 23.14 7.73 1.32
N TYR A 160 23.19 9.04 1.03
CA TYR A 160 22.71 9.60 -0.24
C TYR A 160 23.45 10.88 -0.63
N THR A 161 23.35 11.28 -1.89
CA THR A 161 23.84 12.56 -2.41
C THR A 161 22.65 13.53 -2.50
N ARG A 162 22.79 14.72 -1.93
CA ARG A 162 21.77 15.78 -2.05
C ARG A 162 21.94 16.55 -3.36
N SER A 163 20.92 17.29 -3.78
CA SER A 163 20.93 18.12 -4.99
C SER A 163 22.05 19.16 -5.09
N ASP A 164 22.68 19.52 -3.96
CA ASP A 164 23.85 20.41 -3.93
C ASP A 164 25.20 19.66 -4.03
N GLY A 165 25.17 18.36 -4.34
CA GLY A 165 26.35 17.51 -4.50
C GLY A 165 26.94 16.98 -3.20
N GLN A 166 26.35 17.27 -2.03
CA GLN A 166 26.87 16.81 -0.76
C GLN A 166 26.46 15.36 -0.46
N ARG A 167 27.43 14.50 -0.15
CA ARG A 167 27.19 13.15 0.38
C ARG A 167 26.81 13.23 1.86
N ARG A 168 25.65 12.70 2.23
CA ARG A 168 25.07 12.78 3.57
C ARG A 168 24.60 11.42 4.05
N ILE A 169 24.56 11.26 5.38
CA ILE A 169 23.93 10.12 6.04
C ILE A 169 22.75 10.64 6.85
N ARG A 170 21.55 10.12 6.58
CA ARG A 170 20.35 10.31 7.40
C ARG A 170 20.13 9.06 8.24
N VAL A 171 19.96 9.24 9.54
CA VAL A 171 19.78 8.13 10.49
C VAL A 171 18.47 8.29 11.24
N HIS A 172 17.65 7.25 11.26
CA HIS A 172 16.48 7.13 12.11
C HIS A 172 16.69 5.99 13.09
N ASN A 173 16.55 6.28 14.39
CA ASN A 173 16.63 5.29 15.46
C ASN A 173 15.25 5.14 16.09
N LEU A 174 14.81 3.91 16.29
CA LEU A 174 13.58 3.57 17.00
C LEU A 174 13.90 2.56 18.10
N SER A 175 13.35 2.77 19.28
CA SER A 175 13.52 1.88 20.43
C SER A 175 12.14 1.50 20.94
N VAL A 176 11.86 0.20 21.05
CA VAL A 176 10.58 -0.33 21.54
C VAL A 176 10.82 -1.40 22.61
N PRO A 177 9.97 -1.52 23.63
CA PRO A 177 10.11 -2.55 24.64
C PRO A 177 9.79 -3.94 24.06
N ALA A 178 10.51 -4.97 24.52
CA ALA A 178 10.12 -6.35 24.30
C ALA A 178 9.08 -6.78 25.35
N THR A 179 8.21 -7.73 25.00
CA THR A 179 7.22 -8.27 25.94
C THR A 179 6.92 -9.73 25.63
N SER A 180 6.79 -10.56 26.67
CA SER A 180 6.24 -11.91 26.57
C SER A 180 4.72 -11.96 26.75
N VAL A 181 4.11 -10.84 27.13
CA VAL A 181 2.67 -10.75 27.40
C VAL A 181 1.93 -10.41 26.11
N MET A 182 1.21 -11.39 25.56
CA MET A 182 0.45 -11.24 24.31
C MET A 182 -0.52 -10.04 24.32
N GLY A 183 -1.17 -9.76 25.46
CA GLY A 183 -2.08 -8.61 25.58
C GLY A 183 -1.39 -7.26 25.32
N ASN A 184 -0.11 -7.13 25.67
CA ASN A 184 0.67 -5.93 25.36
C ASN A 184 0.99 -5.85 23.87
N LEU A 185 1.26 -6.97 23.20
CA LEU A 185 1.50 -7.01 21.75
C LEU A 185 0.31 -6.40 20.98
N PHE A 186 -0.92 -6.83 21.31
CA PHE A 186 -2.12 -6.29 20.67
C PHE A 186 -2.41 -4.84 21.06
N ARG A 187 -2.13 -4.45 22.31
CA ARG A 187 -2.33 -3.07 22.78
C ARG A 187 -1.44 -2.07 22.04
N TYR A 188 -0.22 -2.46 21.69
CA TYR A 188 0.74 -1.59 21.03
C TYR A 188 0.79 -1.77 19.51
N ALA A 189 -0.04 -2.65 18.95
CA ALA A 189 -0.12 -2.85 17.51
C ALA A 189 -0.73 -1.61 16.83
N ASP A 190 -0.04 -1.09 15.81
CA ASP A 190 -0.56 -0.04 14.94
C ASP A 190 -1.20 -0.67 13.70
N MET A 191 -2.52 -0.51 13.59
CA MET A 191 -3.29 -1.12 12.50
C MET A 191 -2.92 -0.55 11.13
N ASP A 192 -2.64 0.74 11.04
CA ASP A 192 -2.31 1.38 9.76
C ASP A 192 -0.98 0.84 9.21
N THR A 193 0.01 0.68 10.10
CA THR A 193 1.30 0.07 9.77
C THR A 193 1.15 -1.40 9.39
N CYS A 194 0.35 -2.17 10.13
CA CYS A 194 0.07 -3.58 9.82
C CYS A 194 -0.56 -3.73 8.42
N VAL A 195 -1.58 -2.92 8.12
CA VAL A 195 -2.24 -2.93 6.80
C VAL A 195 -1.27 -2.50 5.70
N ASN A 196 -0.47 -1.44 5.91
CA ASN A 196 0.54 -1.01 4.94
C ASN A 196 1.53 -2.13 4.60
N TYR A 197 2.02 -2.81 5.63
CA TYR A 197 2.93 -3.95 5.48
C TYR A 197 2.26 -5.11 4.72
N LEU A 198 1.08 -5.54 5.16
CA LEU A 198 0.37 -6.66 4.55
C LEU A 198 0.06 -6.42 3.08
N LEU A 199 -0.32 -5.18 2.72
CA LEU A 199 -0.55 -4.81 1.33
C LEU A 199 0.73 -4.88 0.50
N LYS A 200 1.84 -4.34 0.99
CA LYS A 200 3.13 -4.41 0.26
C LYS A 200 3.64 -5.85 0.11
N ALA A 201 3.50 -6.67 1.14
CA ALA A 201 3.85 -8.08 1.09
C ALA A 201 2.97 -8.84 0.08
N ALA A 202 1.65 -8.60 0.11
CA ALA A 202 0.71 -9.21 -0.84
C ALA A 202 0.97 -8.78 -2.29
N MET A 203 1.34 -7.51 -2.52
CA MET A 203 1.72 -7.02 -3.85
C MET A 203 2.98 -7.71 -4.38
N ALA A 204 3.99 -7.92 -3.53
CA ALA A 204 5.18 -8.68 -3.91
C ALA A 204 4.85 -10.15 -4.20
N GLU A 205 3.98 -10.76 -3.39
CA GLU A 205 3.54 -12.14 -3.56
C GLU A 205 2.77 -12.36 -4.88
N ALA A 206 1.87 -11.42 -5.22
CA ALA A 206 1.06 -11.43 -6.45
C ALA A 206 1.88 -11.44 -7.75
N MET A 207 3.17 -11.08 -7.69
CA MET A 207 4.09 -11.20 -8.82
C MET A 207 4.42 -12.66 -9.14
N THR A 208 4.14 -13.60 -8.24
CA THR A 208 4.53 -15.01 -8.34
C THR A 208 3.38 -15.98 -8.11
N THR A 209 2.36 -15.59 -7.36
CA THR A 209 1.17 -16.40 -7.04
C THR A 209 -0.11 -15.80 -7.64
N SER A 210 -1.19 -16.58 -7.70
CA SER A 210 -2.48 -16.10 -8.20
C SER A 210 -3.16 -15.17 -7.19
N LEU A 211 -3.91 -14.16 -7.67
CA LEU A 211 -4.55 -13.18 -6.79
C LEU A 211 -5.55 -13.82 -5.82
N LYS A 212 -6.22 -14.90 -6.25
CA LYS A 212 -7.09 -15.70 -5.40
C LYS A 212 -6.33 -16.27 -4.19
N SER A 213 -5.17 -16.89 -4.43
CA SER A 213 -4.36 -17.46 -3.35
C SER A 213 -3.84 -16.39 -2.40
N VAL A 214 -3.41 -15.24 -2.92
CA VAL A 214 -2.99 -14.09 -2.09
C VAL A 214 -4.14 -13.62 -1.20
N GLY A 215 -5.36 -13.52 -1.74
CA GLY A 215 -6.56 -13.15 -0.99
C GLY A 215 -6.92 -14.16 0.12
N ASP A 216 -6.86 -15.46 -0.20
CA ASP A 216 -7.08 -16.53 0.78
C ASP A 216 -6.04 -16.47 1.92
N GLN A 217 -4.76 -16.23 1.60
CA GLN A 217 -3.69 -16.10 2.59
C GLN A 217 -3.82 -14.84 3.46
N LEU A 218 -4.26 -13.71 2.90
CA LEU A 218 -4.56 -12.51 3.69
C LEU A 218 -5.70 -12.76 4.67
N THR A 219 -6.73 -13.48 4.24
CA THR A 219 -7.86 -13.88 5.08
C THR A 219 -7.40 -14.80 6.21
N ASP A 220 -6.62 -15.83 5.90
CA ASP A 220 -6.04 -16.76 6.88
C ASP A 220 -5.14 -16.03 7.90
N LYS A 221 -4.28 -15.10 7.46
CA LYS A 221 -3.50 -14.24 8.37
C LYS A 221 -4.39 -13.42 9.31
N CYS A 222 -5.47 -12.84 8.78
CA CYS A 222 -6.43 -12.07 9.58
C CYS A 222 -7.14 -12.95 10.63
N VAL A 223 -7.63 -14.12 10.21
CA VAL A 223 -8.27 -15.12 11.07
C VAL A 223 -7.33 -15.54 12.20
N ARG A 224 -6.07 -15.88 11.89
CA ARG A 224 -5.06 -16.27 12.89
C ARG A 224 -4.79 -15.19 13.93
N VAL A 225 -4.65 -13.93 13.50
CA VAL A 225 -4.42 -12.80 14.41
C VAL A 225 -5.60 -12.63 15.38
N LEU A 226 -6.83 -12.70 14.86
CA LEU A 226 -8.05 -12.56 15.67
C LEU A 226 -8.30 -13.78 16.57
N ALA A 227 -8.02 -14.99 16.08
CA ALA A 227 -8.08 -16.21 16.86
C ALA A 227 -7.07 -16.20 18.01
N ALA A 228 -5.84 -15.75 17.77
CA ALA A 228 -4.81 -15.57 18.80
C ALA A 228 -5.24 -14.56 19.87
N TYR A 229 -5.82 -13.42 19.48
CA TYR A 229 -6.37 -12.45 20.43
C TYR A 229 -7.48 -13.07 21.29
N ARG A 230 -8.42 -13.78 20.66
CA ARG A 230 -9.53 -14.44 21.36
C ARG A 230 -9.04 -15.52 22.35
N LYS A 231 -8.01 -16.29 21.98
CA LYS A 231 -7.48 -17.38 22.80
C LYS A 231 -6.63 -16.91 23.97
N HIS A 232 -5.86 -15.83 23.78
CA HIS A 232 -4.81 -15.45 24.73
C HIS A 232 -5.03 -14.11 25.43
N CYS A 233 -5.96 -13.27 24.97
CA CYS A 233 -6.14 -11.91 25.49
C CYS A 233 -7.57 -11.60 25.94
N ALA A 234 -8.58 -12.19 25.30
CA ALA A 234 -9.96 -12.00 25.73
C ALA A 234 -10.20 -12.70 27.08
N ALA A 235 -10.60 -11.93 28.11
CA ALA A 235 -11.25 -12.52 29.27
C ALA A 235 -12.52 -13.24 28.81
N ALA A 236 -12.85 -14.38 29.44
CA ALA A 236 -14.06 -15.14 29.14
C ALA A 236 -15.28 -14.21 29.19
N SER A 237 -15.69 -13.74 28.02
CA SER A 237 -16.84 -12.90 27.81
C SER A 237 -17.88 -13.80 27.18
N SER A 238 -19.07 -13.84 27.79
CA SER A 238 -20.24 -14.42 27.15
C SER A 238 -20.45 -13.76 25.79
N PRO A 239 -20.90 -14.48 24.74
CA PRO A 239 -21.16 -13.88 23.45
C PRO A 239 -22.25 -12.80 23.59
N GLY A 240 -21.84 -11.53 23.68
CA GLY A 240 -22.75 -10.40 23.84
C GLY A 240 -21.99 -9.08 24.05
N GLN A 241 -22.35 -8.09 23.23
CA GLN A 241 -21.97 -6.66 23.25
C GLN A 241 -20.69 -6.23 22.51
N TYR A 242 -20.88 -5.77 21.27
CA TYR A 242 -20.01 -4.76 20.64
C TYR A 242 -20.73 -3.50 20.15
N PHE A 243 -22.03 -3.37 20.37
CA PHE A 243 -22.78 -2.21 19.90
C PHE A 243 -23.81 -1.84 20.97
N GLY A 244 -23.50 -0.92 21.87
CA GLY A 244 -24.41 -0.46 22.92
C GLY A 244 -25.63 0.29 22.37
N VAL A 245 -26.48 -0.42 21.61
CA VAL A 245 -27.71 0.05 20.96
C VAL A 245 -28.61 -1.17 20.72
N ASP A 246 -29.91 -0.99 20.99
CA ASP A 246 -30.87 -2.11 21.03
C ASP A 246 -31.54 -2.43 19.68
N THR A 247 -31.37 -1.63 18.62
CA THR A 247 -31.78 -1.96 17.25
C THR A 247 -30.90 -1.28 16.18
N LEU A 248 -30.68 -1.97 15.05
CA LEU A 248 -29.87 -1.51 13.91
C LEU A 248 -30.51 -0.33 13.13
N GLU A 249 -31.74 0.03 13.48
CA GLU A 249 -32.60 0.99 12.79
C GLU A 249 -32.42 2.44 13.31
N ALA A 250 -31.52 2.66 14.28
CA ALA A 250 -31.29 3.94 14.93
C ALA A 250 -30.05 4.72 14.42
N ILE A 251 -29.50 4.35 13.26
CA ILE A 251 -28.34 5.01 12.65
C ILE A 251 -28.83 5.90 11.49
N ASP A 252 -28.79 7.22 11.68
CA ASP A 252 -29.19 8.21 10.67
C ASP A 252 -28.05 8.45 9.67
N ALA A 253 -28.27 7.99 8.44
CA ALA A 253 -27.32 7.99 7.32
C ALA A 253 -27.63 9.09 6.26
N SER A 254 -28.47 10.08 6.58
CA SER A 254 -29.06 10.95 5.55
C SER A 254 -28.50 12.39 5.53
N MET A 255 -27.26 12.55 5.05
CA MET A 255 -26.82 13.87 4.55
C MET A 255 -26.04 13.73 3.25
N THR A 256 -26.72 14.04 2.14
CA THR A 256 -26.17 13.99 0.79
C THR A 256 -26.36 15.32 0.07
N THR A 257 -25.28 16.11 0.09
CA THR A 257 -24.86 17.16 -0.86
C THR A 257 -24.94 18.63 -0.45
N ILE A 258 -23.97 19.39 -0.98
CA ILE A 258 -23.89 20.84 -0.97
C ILE A 258 -23.80 21.31 -2.44
N PRO A 259 -24.70 22.21 -2.88
CA PRO A 259 -24.61 22.84 -4.20
C PRO A 259 -23.66 24.06 -4.22
N HIS A 260 -22.98 24.29 -5.34
CA HIS A 260 -22.16 25.50 -5.56
C HIS A 260 -23.02 26.66 -6.06
N VAL A 261 -23.48 27.46 -5.11
CA VAL A 261 -23.86 28.88 -5.28
C VAL A 261 -22.74 29.70 -4.63
N ASP A 262 -22.46 30.93 -5.09
CA ASP A 262 -21.54 31.87 -4.42
C ASP A 262 -22.00 32.07 -2.97
N SER A 263 -21.43 31.26 -2.09
CA SER A 263 -21.90 31.06 -0.73
C SER A 263 -20.74 30.56 0.13
N PRO A 264 -20.75 30.84 1.45
CA PRO A 264 -19.74 30.36 2.39
C PRO A 264 -19.52 28.83 2.37
N LEU A 265 -20.50 28.08 1.87
CA LEU A 265 -20.51 26.62 1.84
C LEU A 265 -19.65 26.06 0.68
N SER A 266 -19.64 26.73 -0.47
CA SER A 266 -18.71 26.43 -1.56
C SER A 266 -17.25 26.61 -1.13
N HIS A 267 -16.94 27.72 -0.47
CA HIS A 267 -15.59 27.98 0.06
C HIS A 267 -15.16 26.91 1.08
N LYS A 268 -16.08 26.43 1.93
CA LYS A 268 -15.80 25.32 2.85
C LYS A 268 -15.54 24.00 2.11
N LEU A 269 -16.31 23.68 1.08
CA LEU A 269 -16.09 22.49 0.27
C LEU A 269 -14.73 22.53 -0.44
N GLN A 270 -14.40 23.67 -1.07
CA GLN A 270 -13.09 23.88 -1.69
C GLN A 270 -11.96 23.77 -0.66
N ALA A 271 -12.15 24.28 0.56
CA ALA A 271 -11.18 24.14 1.64
C ALA A 271 -11.01 22.68 2.09
N ILE A 272 -12.09 21.89 2.14
CA ILE A 272 -12.02 20.44 2.46
C ILE A 272 -11.29 19.70 1.34
N VAL A 273 -11.63 19.95 0.08
CA VAL A 273 -10.95 19.33 -1.07
C VAL A 273 -9.46 19.71 -1.06
N ALA A 274 -9.13 20.98 -0.86
CA ALA A 274 -7.75 21.44 -0.75
C ALA A 274 -7.02 20.81 0.45
N TYR A 275 -7.69 20.68 1.59
CA TYR A 275 -7.14 20.02 2.77
C TYR A 275 -6.83 18.54 2.50
N ILE A 276 -7.79 17.79 1.95
CA ILE A 276 -7.59 16.39 1.55
C ILE A 276 -6.44 16.30 0.55
N GLN A 277 -6.43 17.18 -0.46
CA GLN A 277 -5.40 17.21 -1.50
C GLN A 277 -4.00 17.51 -0.94
N SER A 278 -3.88 18.39 0.06
CA SER A 278 -2.61 18.74 0.70
C SER A 278 -1.98 17.57 1.47
N ARG A 279 -2.80 16.62 1.93
CA ARG A 279 -2.36 15.47 2.74
C ARG A 279 -2.02 14.23 1.91
N ARG A 280 -2.21 14.26 0.59
CA ARG A 280 -1.97 13.11 -0.30
C ARG A 280 -0.75 13.36 -1.15
N ALA A 281 0.06 12.33 -1.38
CA ALA A 281 1.23 12.34 -2.28
C ALA A 281 0.87 12.57 -3.76
N ARG A 282 -0.36 12.24 -4.17
CA ARG A 282 -0.80 12.35 -5.57
C ARG A 282 -1.98 13.30 -5.70
N HIS A 283 -2.08 14.00 -6.82
CA HIS A 283 -3.25 14.80 -7.13
C HIS A 283 -4.45 13.89 -7.41
N LEU A 284 -5.52 14.03 -6.60
CA LEU A 284 -6.72 13.23 -6.74
C LEU A 284 -7.54 13.74 -7.92
N ALA A 285 -7.90 12.83 -8.84
CA ALA A 285 -8.82 13.18 -9.91
C ALA A 285 -10.24 13.36 -9.32
N LEU A 286 -10.78 14.58 -9.39
CA LEU A 286 -12.17 14.82 -9.02
C LEU A 286 -13.09 14.19 -10.08
N ARG A 287 -13.99 13.30 -9.65
CA ARG A 287 -15.03 12.71 -10.50
C ARG A 287 -16.38 13.05 -9.89
N ILE A 288 -17.24 13.68 -10.68
CA ILE A 288 -18.64 13.92 -10.33
C ILE A 288 -19.44 12.73 -10.85
N VAL A 289 -20.28 12.16 -10.00
CA VAL A 289 -21.11 10.99 -10.31
C VAL A 289 -22.53 11.31 -9.90
N ARG A 290 -23.47 11.21 -10.83
CA ARG A 290 -24.89 11.43 -10.58
C ARG A 290 -25.61 10.09 -10.44
N GLN A 291 -26.31 9.93 -9.33
CA GLN A 291 -27.07 8.73 -9.01
C GLN A 291 -28.10 8.42 -10.10
N GLN A 292 -28.16 7.16 -10.55
CA GLN A 292 -29.04 6.60 -11.59
C GLN A 292 -28.91 7.22 -13.00
N LEU A 293 -27.91 8.07 -13.24
CA LEU A 293 -27.75 8.79 -14.51
C LEU A 293 -26.45 8.47 -15.23
N ASP A 294 -25.37 8.24 -14.48
CA ASP A 294 -24.04 8.06 -15.07
C ASP A 294 -23.57 6.61 -14.93
N PRO A 295 -23.06 5.96 -15.98
CA PRO A 295 -22.43 4.64 -15.87
C PRO A 295 -21.26 4.61 -14.87
N SER A 296 -20.63 5.76 -14.61
CA SER A 296 -19.60 5.91 -13.58
C SER A 296 -20.10 5.70 -12.16
N GLU A 297 -21.42 5.62 -11.94
CA GLU A 297 -22.01 5.19 -10.68
C GLU A 297 -21.60 3.76 -10.33
N MET A 298 -21.51 2.86 -11.31
CA MET A 298 -21.03 1.50 -11.06
C MET A 298 -19.57 1.49 -10.63
N GLU A 299 -18.71 2.30 -11.26
CA GLU A 299 -17.30 2.45 -10.87
C GLU A 299 -17.17 3.09 -9.48
N PHE A 300 -18.04 4.04 -9.14
CA PHE A 300 -18.06 4.68 -7.82
C PHE A 300 -18.57 3.75 -6.72
N ALA A 301 -19.65 3.01 -6.98
CA ALA A 301 -20.16 1.98 -6.09
C ALA A 301 -19.10 0.93 -5.81
N ALA A 302 -18.24 0.63 -6.79
CA ALA A 302 -17.14 -0.29 -6.59
C ALA A 302 -16.03 0.20 -5.63
N LEU A 303 -16.00 1.50 -5.33
CA LEU A 303 -15.10 2.10 -4.33
C LEU A 303 -15.72 2.12 -2.92
N LEU A 304 -17.00 1.76 -2.77
CA LEU A 304 -17.67 1.62 -1.48
C LEU A 304 -17.30 0.27 -0.86
N VAL A 305 -16.10 0.21 -0.29
CA VAL A 305 -15.45 -1.04 0.15
C VAL A 305 -16.17 -1.82 1.25
N GLU A 306 -17.15 -1.21 1.93
CA GLU A 306 -17.96 -1.88 2.96
C GLU A 306 -19.20 -2.59 2.38
N ASP A 307 -19.67 -2.14 1.22
CA ASP A 307 -20.88 -2.64 0.57
C ASP A 307 -20.61 -3.94 -0.20
N LYS A 308 -21.68 -4.70 -0.45
CA LYS A 308 -21.59 -5.85 -1.35
C LYS A 308 -21.35 -5.35 -2.76
N ASN A 309 -20.25 -5.78 -3.37
CA ASN A 309 -19.88 -5.34 -4.71
C ASN A 309 -19.56 -6.54 -5.62
N ASN A 310 -20.38 -6.73 -6.65
CA ASN A 310 -20.33 -7.87 -7.56
C ASN A 310 -20.33 -9.23 -6.80
N ASP A 311 -19.31 -10.06 -7.04
CA ASP A 311 -19.11 -11.37 -6.40
C ASP A 311 -18.34 -11.30 -5.07
N HIS A 312 -17.96 -10.10 -4.61
CA HIS A 312 -17.24 -9.91 -3.36
C HIS A 312 -18.20 -9.81 -2.17
N MET A 313 -17.75 -10.30 -1.02
CA MET A 313 -18.46 -10.19 0.25
C MET A 313 -18.57 -8.73 0.69
N SER A 314 -19.71 -8.35 1.29
CA SER A 314 -19.78 -7.11 2.08
C SER A 314 -18.89 -7.21 3.32
N TYR A 315 -18.65 -6.08 3.99
CA TYR A 315 -17.94 -6.08 5.27
C TYR A 315 -18.62 -7.00 6.30
N VAL A 316 -19.96 -6.95 6.40
CA VAL A 316 -20.73 -7.80 7.32
C VAL A 316 -20.60 -9.28 6.96
N ASP A 317 -20.69 -9.62 5.67
CA ASP A 317 -20.52 -11.00 5.21
C ASP A 317 -19.12 -11.53 5.50
N TYR A 318 -18.10 -10.69 5.28
CA TYR A 318 -16.70 -11.04 5.56
C TYR A 318 -16.46 -11.23 7.06
N LEU A 319 -17.03 -10.37 7.91
CA LEU A 319 -16.99 -10.57 9.37
C LEU A 319 -17.62 -11.90 9.79
N CYS A 320 -18.79 -12.24 9.24
CA CYS A 320 -19.44 -13.52 9.50
C CYS A 320 -18.61 -14.72 8.98
N HIS A 321 -17.92 -14.56 7.86
CA HIS A 321 -17.03 -15.56 7.30
C HIS A 321 -15.80 -15.78 8.20
N VAL A 322 -15.10 -14.70 8.55
CA VAL A 322 -13.95 -14.71 9.47
C VAL A 322 -14.34 -15.29 10.83
N HIS A 323 -15.50 -14.90 11.38
CA HIS A 323 -15.98 -15.43 12.66
C HIS A 323 -16.17 -16.95 12.64
N ARG A 324 -16.75 -17.49 11.54
CA ARG A 324 -16.90 -18.94 11.36
C ARG A 324 -15.54 -19.64 11.34
N GLN A 325 -14.56 -19.10 10.62
CA GLN A 325 -13.21 -19.68 10.57
C GLN A 325 -12.51 -19.63 11.93
N ILE A 326 -12.61 -18.51 12.67
CA ILE A 326 -12.06 -18.38 14.03
C ILE A 326 -12.66 -19.46 14.94
N GLN A 327 -13.97 -19.70 14.87
CA GLN A 327 -14.60 -20.76 15.68
C GLN A 327 -14.02 -22.14 15.34
N THR A 328 -13.78 -22.42 14.05
CA THR A 328 -13.18 -23.69 13.63
C THR A 328 -11.74 -23.84 14.15
N GLU A 329 -10.91 -22.81 14.00
CA GLU A 329 -9.50 -22.83 14.40
C GLU A 329 -9.32 -22.95 15.93
N VAL A 330 -10.13 -22.20 16.69
CA VAL A 330 -10.15 -22.32 18.16
C VAL A 330 -10.61 -23.70 18.63
N SER A 331 -11.45 -24.40 17.86
CA SER A 331 -11.95 -25.74 18.22
C SER A 331 -10.98 -26.87 17.86
N THR A 332 -9.98 -26.63 17.02
CA THR A 332 -9.06 -27.65 16.48
C THR A 332 -7.69 -27.67 17.17
N THR A 333 -7.44 -26.81 18.17
CA THR A 333 -6.25 -26.83 19.03
C THR A 333 -6.60 -26.86 20.51
#